data_AF-A0A1A7W927-F1
#
_entry.id   AF-A0A1A7W927-F1
#
_cell.length_a   1.000
_cell.length_b   1.000
_cell.length_c   1.000
_cell.angle_alpha   90.00
_cell.angle_beta   90.00
_cell.angle_gamma   90.00
#
_symmetry.space_group_name_H-M   'P 1'
#
loop_
_entity.id
_entity.type
_entity.pdbx_description
1 polymer ?
#
loop_
_entity_poly.entity_id
_entity_poly.type
_entity_poly.pdbx_seq_one_letter_code
_entity_poly.pdbx_strand_id
1 'polypeptide(L)'
;EIDAGVCEEMTYRMIEEKYPEEFAMRDQDKYHYRYPGGESYQDLVQRLEPVIMELERQGNVLVICHQAVMRCLLAYFLDKGADDLPYMKCPLHTVLKLTPVAYGCKVEMFDLKVEAVNTHKDRPLKKVRKNTMPPPFQRRNSFDPLSTQDQIKRPRLYSVGNPQHSHTYRAPAFPSMPFPDMFEAAELLQKEDSLNGFKAPNTEDGEKLLKSK
;
A
#
# COMPACT_ATOMS: atom_id res chain seq x y z
N GLU A 1 -14.13 -0.23 -8.54
CA GLU A 1 -14.21 0.61 -7.32
C GLU A 1 -13.96 -0.29 -6.10
N ILE A 2 -13.99 0.25 -4.88
CA ILE A 2 -14.16 -0.52 -3.65
C ILE A 2 -15.56 -1.14 -3.61
N ASP A 3 -15.67 -2.40 -3.20
CA ASP A 3 -16.95 -3.07 -3.00
C ASP A 3 -17.61 -2.63 -1.67
N ALA A 4 -18.77 -2.01 -1.74
CA ALA A 4 -19.56 -1.58 -0.58
C ALA A 4 -20.50 -2.66 -0.03
N GLY A 5 -20.50 -3.87 -0.59
CA GLY A 5 -21.28 -5.01 -0.13
C GLY A 5 -22.77 -4.71 -0.01
N VAL A 6 -23.35 -4.93 1.17
CA VAL A 6 -24.77 -4.64 1.44
C VAL A 6 -25.15 -3.16 1.34
N CYS A 7 -24.16 -2.26 1.26
CA CYS A 7 -24.33 -0.81 1.12
C CYS A 7 -24.16 -0.32 -0.33
N GLU A 8 -23.98 -1.23 -1.29
CA GLU A 8 -23.98 -0.89 -2.72
C GLU A 8 -25.26 -0.16 -3.12
N GLU A 9 -25.13 0.76 -4.08
CA GLU A 9 -26.21 1.60 -4.62
C GLU A 9 -26.93 2.51 -3.59
N MET A 10 -26.46 2.57 -2.35
CA MET A 10 -27.03 3.46 -1.32
C MET A 10 -26.33 4.81 -1.28
N THR A 11 -27.10 5.87 -1.04
CA THR A 11 -26.52 7.17 -0.68
C THR A 11 -25.97 7.15 0.74
N TYR A 12 -24.98 7.99 1.05
CA TYR A 12 -24.44 8.09 2.42
C TYR A 12 -25.52 8.38 3.48
N ARG A 13 -26.53 9.17 3.12
CA ARG A 13 -27.67 9.46 4.00
C ARG A 13 -28.49 8.20 4.29
N MET A 14 -28.77 7.39 3.28
CA MET A 14 -29.49 6.12 3.47
C MET A 14 -28.69 5.14 4.33
N ILE A 15 -27.37 5.10 4.17
CA ILE A 15 -26.49 4.27 5.01
C ILE A 15 -26.53 4.75 6.47
N GLU A 16 -26.48 6.06 6.71
CA GLU A 16 -26.58 6.63 8.06
C GLU A 16 -27.92 6.32 8.73
N GLU A 17 -29.03 6.39 7.97
CA GLU A 17 -30.37 6.08 8.49
C GLU A 17 -30.58 4.58 8.73
N LYS A 18 -30.10 3.71 7.82
CA LYS A 18 -30.34 2.25 7.86
C LYS A 18 -29.33 1.49 8.72
N TYR A 19 -28.07 1.90 8.69
CA TYR A 19 -26.95 1.26 9.39
C TYR A 19 -26.11 2.30 10.14
N PRO A 20 -26.68 2.97 11.17
CA PRO A 20 -26.00 4.05 11.89
C PRO A 20 -24.70 3.60 12.58
N GLU A 21 -24.66 2.36 13.07
CA GLU A 21 -23.47 1.79 13.70
C GLU A 21 -22.33 1.59 12.68
N GLU A 22 -22.63 1.02 11.52
CA GLU A 22 -21.67 0.83 10.43
C GLU A 22 -21.13 2.17 9.92
N PHE A 23 -22.00 3.17 9.75
CA PHE A 23 -21.61 4.53 9.37
C PHE A 23 -20.64 5.14 10.39
N ALA A 24 -20.92 5.00 11.68
CA ALA A 24 -20.07 5.50 12.75
C ALA A 24 -18.74 4.74 12.86
N MET A 25 -18.73 3.41 12.64
CA MET A 25 -17.50 2.61 12.64
C MET A 25 -16.59 3.01 11.47
N ARG A 26 -17.17 3.20 10.28
CA ARG A 26 -16.43 3.66 9.11
C ARG A 26 -15.81 5.04 9.29
N ASP A 27 -16.51 5.96 9.95
CA ASP A 27 -16.00 7.30 10.21
C ASP A 27 -14.90 7.33 11.30
N GLN A 28 -14.87 6.32 12.19
CA GLN A 28 -13.84 6.17 13.23
C GLN A 28 -12.52 5.63 12.67
N ASP A 29 -12.57 4.58 11.86
CA ASP A 29 -11.40 3.96 11.22
C ASP A 29 -11.71 3.57 9.78
N LYS A 30 -11.66 4.58 8.91
CA LYS A 30 -12.05 4.44 7.50
C LYS A 30 -11.11 3.51 6.71
N TYR A 31 -9.86 3.35 7.14
CA TYR A 31 -8.89 2.52 6.42
C TYR A 31 -9.15 1.03 6.67
N HIS A 32 -9.33 0.63 7.92
CA HIS A 32 -9.53 -0.77 8.30
C HIS A 32 -11.00 -1.21 8.27
N TYR A 33 -11.96 -0.29 8.27
CA TYR A 33 -13.37 -0.63 8.16
C TYR A 33 -13.65 -1.39 6.86
N ARG A 34 -14.21 -2.59 7.00
CA ARG A 34 -14.68 -3.43 5.89
C ARG A 34 -16.20 -3.40 5.84
N TYR A 35 -16.75 -3.07 4.68
CA TYR A 35 -18.20 -3.14 4.49
C TYR A 35 -18.73 -4.57 4.72
N PRO A 36 -19.92 -4.76 5.31
CA PRO A 36 -20.51 -6.09 5.42
C PRO A 36 -20.73 -6.70 4.04
N GLY A 37 -20.02 -7.80 3.75
CA GLY A 37 -20.04 -8.44 2.43
C GLY A 37 -19.25 -7.70 1.34
N GLY A 38 -18.41 -6.73 1.70
CA GLY A 38 -17.60 -5.95 0.76
C GLY A 38 -16.13 -5.83 1.18
N GLU A 39 -15.48 -4.75 0.77
CA GLU A 39 -14.04 -4.49 0.93
C GLU A 39 -13.77 -3.37 1.96
N SER A 40 -12.54 -3.36 2.48
CA SER A 40 -11.90 -2.22 3.16
C SER A 40 -10.87 -1.55 2.24
N TYR A 41 -10.36 -0.38 2.64
CA TYR A 41 -9.21 0.21 1.92
C TYR A 41 -7.96 -0.68 2.01
N GLN A 42 -7.79 -1.42 3.12
CA GLN A 42 -6.72 -2.39 3.25
C GLN A 42 -6.82 -3.52 2.22
N ASP A 43 -8.03 -4.05 1.99
CA ASP A 43 -8.27 -5.08 0.95
C ASP A 43 -7.98 -4.52 -0.45
N LEU A 44 -8.37 -3.26 -0.67
CA LEU A 44 -8.13 -2.58 -1.92
C LEU A 44 -6.64 -2.38 -2.21
N VAL A 45 -5.83 -2.05 -1.19
CA VAL A 45 -4.37 -1.95 -1.30
C VAL A 45 -3.77 -3.29 -1.71
N GLN A 46 -4.17 -4.40 -1.06
CA GLN A 46 -3.69 -5.74 -1.39
C GLN A 46 -4.04 -6.13 -2.84
N ARG A 47 -5.25 -5.83 -3.29
CA ARG A 47 -5.70 -6.11 -4.66
C ARG A 47 -4.96 -5.26 -5.72
N LEU A 48 -4.47 -4.08 -5.35
CA LEU A 48 -3.76 -3.17 -6.27
C LEU A 48 -2.26 -3.40 -6.33
N GLU A 49 -1.68 -4.24 -5.47
CA GLU A 49 -0.25 -4.56 -5.48
C GLU A 49 0.25 -5.02 -6.87
N PRO A 50 -0.40 -5.94 -7.60
CA PRO A 50 0.05 -6.34 -8.93
C PRO A 50 -0.03 -5.20 -9.97
N VAL A 51 -1.00 -4.28 -9.81
CA VAL A 51 -1.16 -3.12 -10.69
C VAL A 51 -0.02 -2.13 -10.46
N ILE A 52 0.35 -1.89 -9.21
CA ILE A 52 1.47 -1.02 -8.85
C ILE A 52 2.78 -1.56 -9.44
N MET A 53 3.04 -2.87 -9.30
CA MET A 53 4.21 -3.50 -9.90
C MET A 53 4.28 -3.30 -11.42
N GLU A 54 3.14 -3.40 -12.11
CA GLU A 54 3.07 -3.15 -13.55
C GLU A 54 3.34 -1.67 -13.88
N LEU A 55 2.77 -0.74 -13.10
CA LEU A 55 2.97 0.70 -13.29
C LEU A 55 4.42 1.12 -13.11
N GLU A 56 5.17 0.50 -12.18
CA GLU A 56 6.60 0.77 -12.02
C GLU A 56 7.45 0.22 -13.17
N ARG A 57 7.01 -0.86 -13.81
CA ARG A 57 7.71 -1.44 -14.96
C ARG A 57 7.50 -0.64 -16.24
N GLN A 58 6.32 -0.04 -16.40
CA GLN A 58 5.93 0.68 -17.60
C GLN A 58 6.39 2.15 -17.56
N GLY A 59 6.50 2.75 -18.75
CA GLY A 59 6.80 4.18 -18.89
C GLY A 59 5.52 5.03 -18.83
N ASN A 60 5.08 5.53 -19.98
CA ASN A 60 3.90 6.39 -20.08
C ASN A 60 2.62 5.56 -20.01
N VAL A 61 1.90 5.65 -18.89
CA VAL A 61 0.62 4.95 -18.68
C VAL A 61 -0.46 5.96 -18.27
N LEU A 62 -1.67 5.80 -18.82
CA LEU A 62 -2.87 6.50 -18.37
C LEU A 62 -3.79 5.49 -17.67
N VAL A 63 -4.06 5.72 -16.39
CA VAL A 63 -4.99 4.90 -15.60
C VAL A 63 -6.30 5.64 -15.42
N ILE A 64 -7.38 5.10 -15.99
CA ILE A 64 -8.75 5.57 -15.74
C ILE A 64 -9.38 4.65 -14.71
N CYS A 65 -9.67 5.17 -13.53
CA CYS A 65 -10.19 4.38 -12.42
C CYS A 65 -11.20 5.17 -11.57
N HIS A 66 -11.52 4.66 -10.38
CA HIS A 66 -12.54 5.21 -9.50
C HIS A 66 -11.93 5.87 -8.26
N GLN A 67 -12.75 6.49 -7.42
CA GLN A 67 -12.28 7.34 -6.34
C GLN A 67 -11.45 6.57 -5.30
N ALA A 68 -11.91 5.42 -4.80
CA ALA A 68 -11.15 4.69 -3.77
C ALA A 68 -9.86 4.09 -4.36
N VAL A 69 -9.94 3.55 -5.57
CA VAL A 69 -8.79 3.00 -6.31
C VAL A 69 -7.72 4.07 -6.53
N MET A 70 -8.13 5.24 -7.02
CA MET A 70 -7.22 6.36 -7.30
C MET A 70 -6.53 6.85 -6.03
N ARG A 71 -7.24 6.88 -4.89
CA ARG A 71 -6.64 7.22 -3.59
C ARG A 71 -5.52 6.26 -3.21
N CYS A 72 -5.72 4.94 -3.38
CA CYS A 72 -4.69 3.95 -3.09
C CYS A 72 -3.46 4.13 -3.99
N LEU A 73 -3.66 4.35 -5.30
CA LEU A 73 -2.56 4.58 -6.24
C LEU A 73 -1.79 5.85 -5.89
N LEU A 74 -2.48 6.96 -5.61
CA LEU A 74 -1.84 8.21 -5.21
C LEU A 74 -1.11 8.09 -3.88
N ALA A 75 -1.66 7.36 -2.91
CA ALA A 75 -1.01 7.16 -1.62
C ALA A 75 0.31 6.41 -1.77
N TYR A 76 0.37 5.43 -2.68
CA TYR A 76 1.62 4.73 -3.02
C TYR A 76 2.66 5.71 -3.59
N PHE A 77 2.35 6.41 -4.68
CA PHE A 77 3.33 7.28 -5.35
C PHE A 77 3.73 8.54 -4.55
N LEU A 78 2.89 8.96 -3.60
CA LEU A 78 3.12 10.16 -2.78
C LEU A 78 3.49 9.84 -1.33
N ASP A 79 3.81 8.58 -1.04
CA ASP A 79 4.21 8.08 0.27
C ASP A 79 3.26 8.56 1.39
N LYS A 80 1.96 8.31 1.19
CA LYS A 80 0.92 8.65 2.18
C LYS A 80 0.54 7.43 2.99
N GLY A 81 0.48 7.63 4.31
CA GLY A 81 0.10 6.60 5.26
C GLY A 81 -1.38 6.21 5.21
N ALA A 82 -1.69 5.10 5.87
CA ALA A 82 -3.04 4.52 5.97
C ALA A 82 -4.09 5.50 6.51
N ASP A 83 -3.71 6.41 7.41
CA ASP A 83 -4.63 7.40 7.97
C ASP A 83 -5.12 8.40 6.91
N ASP A 84 -4.24 8.84 6.02
CA ASP A 84 -4.51 9.92 5.06
C ASP A 84 -5.07 9.39 3.74
N LEU A 85 -4.69 8.17 3.34
CA LEU A 85 -5.08 7.53 2.09
C LEU A 85 -6.60 7.61 1.82
N PRO A 86 -7.51 7.24 2.74
CA PRO A 86 -8.96 7.28 2.51
C PRO A 86 -9.55 8.69 2.32
N TYR A 87 -8.76 9.73 2.59
CA TYR A 87 -9.15 11.14 2.56
C TYR A 87 -8.36 11.96 1.53
N MET A 88 -7.58 11.32 0.67
CA MET A 88 -6.93 12.03 -0.44
C MET A 88 -7.99 12.57 -1.42
N LYS A 89 -7.72 13.75 -1.98
CA LYS A 89 -8.62 14.42 -2.92
C LYS A 89 -8.35 13.92 -4.35
N CYS A 90 -9.38 13.34 -4.94
CA CYS A 90 -9.39 12.87 -6.33
C CYS A 90 -10.63 13.47 -7.02
N PRO A 91 -10.60 14.76 -7.41
CA PRO A 91 -11.75 15.42 -8.02
C PRO A 91 -12.09 14.82 -9.39
N LEU A 92 -13.38 14.84 -9.74
CA LEU A 92 -13.84 14.43 -11.06
C LEU A 92 -13.30 15.37 -12.14
N HIS A 93 -13.20 14.85 -13.37
CA HIS A 93 -12.76 15.58 -14.57
C HIS A 93 -11.40 16.31 -14.42
N THR A 94 -10.54 15.82 -13.53
CA THR A 94 -9.20 16.36 -13.31
C THR A 94 -8.18 15.26 -13.56
N VAL A 95 -7.19 15.53 -14.40
CA VAL A 95 -6.07 14.61 -14.64
C VAL A 95 -4.94 14.93 -13.66
N LEU A 96 -4.48 13.93 -12.92
CA LEU A 96 -3.31 14.03 -12.05
C LEU A 96 -2.13 13.39 -12.76
N LYS A 97 -1.18 14.22 -13.20
CA LYS A 97 0.08 13.76 -13.79
C LYS A 97 1.10 13.57 -12.69
N LEU A 98 1.62 12.34 -12.63
CA LEU A 98 2.67 11.93 -11.71
C LEU A 98 3.99 11.88 -12.48
N THR A 99 5.00 12.58 -11.97
CA THR A 99 6.36 12.54 -12.54
C THR A 99 7.33 12.05 -11.46
N PRO A 100 7.86 10.81 -11.56
CA PRO A 100 8.81 10.29 -10.58
C PRO A 100 10.10 11.14 -10.59
N VAL A 101 10.59 11.45 -9.40
CA VAL A 101 11.84 12.17 -9.15
C VAL A 101 12.66 11.40 -8.11
N ALA A 102 13.95 11.72 -7.93
CA ALA A 102 14.87 10.90 -7.12
C ALA A 102 14.37 10.57 -5.69
N TYR A 103 13.60 11.46 -5.06
CA TYR A 103 13.08 11.28 -3.70
C TYR A 103 11.56 11.48 -3.59
N GLY A 104 10.80 11.09 -4.62
CA GLY A 104 9.35 11.11 -4.56
C GLY A 104 8.69 11.26 -5.91
N CYS A 105 7.51 11.87 -5.91
CA CYS A 105 6.74 12.08 -7.13
C CYS A 105 6.17 13.50 -7.17
N LYS A 106 6.38 14.19 -8.30
CA LYS A 106 5.75 15.50 -8.56
C LYS A 106 4.34 15.28 -9.07
N VAL A 107 3.37 16.00 -8.51
CA VAL A 107 1.97 15.99 -8.94
C VAL A 107 1.64 17.29 -9.66
N GLU A 108 1.08 17.18 -10.87
CA GLU A 108 0.50 18.30 -11.61
C GLU A 108 -0.98 17.99 -11.86
N MET A 109 -1.87 18.95 -11.58
CA MET A 109 -3.32 18.80 -11.77
C MET A 109 -3.76 19.56 -13.01
N PHE A 110 -4.48 18.90 -13.90
CA PHE A 110 -5.05 19.48 -15.10
C PHE A 110 -6.57 19.34 -15.07
N ASP A 111 -7.26 20.46 -14.83
CA ASP A 111 -8.72 20.53 -14.89
C ASP A 111 -9.17 20.58 -16.36
N LEU A 112 -10.05 19.66 -16.74
CA LEU A 112 -10.60 19.55 -18.09
C LEU A 112 -11.72 20.58 -18.37
N LYS A 113 -12.11 21.39 -17.38
CA LYS A 113 -13.13 22.45 -17.48
C LYS A 113 -14.52 21.90 -17.85
N VAL A 114 -14.84 20.71 -17.36
CA VAL A 114 -16.17 20.11 -17.48
C VAL A 114 -16.76 20.00 -16.08
N GLU A 115 -17.92 20.63 -15.86
CA GLU A 115 -18.57 20.64 -14.56
C GLU A 115 -18.91 19.21 -14.08
N ALA A 116 -18.75 18.98 -12.78
CA ALA A 116 -19.04 17.70 -12.13
C ALA A 116 -19.44 17.90 -10.67
N VAL A 117 -20.18 16.93 -10.13
CA VAL A 117 -20.51 16.89 -8.70
C VAL A 117 -19.27 16.59 -7.86
N ASN A 118 -19.23 17.13 -6.63
CA ASN A 118 -18.17 16.79 -5.68
C ASN A 118 -18.55 15.54 -4.89
N THR A 119 -17.72 14.50 -4.98
CA THR A 119 -17.88 13.20 -4.29
C THR A 119 -16.96 13.03 -3.08
N HIS A 120 -16.20 14.07 -2.73
CA HIS A 120 -15.30 14.08 -1.58
C HIS A 120 -16.06 14.27 -0.27
N LYS A 121 -15.84 13.38 0.71
CA LYS A 121 -16.29 13.52 2.10
C LYS A 121 -15.07 13.74 2.99
N ASP A 122 -15.02 14.91 3.62
CA ASP A 122 -13.94 15.27 4.56
C ASP A 122 -13.93 14.35 5.77
N ARG A 123 -12.77 14.26 6.44
CA ARG A 123 -12.65 13.55 7.71
C ARG A 123 -13.55 14.24 8.75
N PRO A 124 -14.44 13.51 9.44
CA PRO A 124 -15.24 14.12 10.50
C PRO A 124 -14.31 14.68 11.58
N LEU A 125 -14.55 15.93 11.98
CA LEU A 125 -13.80 16.55 13.06
C LEU A 125 -14.01 15.72 14.33
N LYS A 126 -12.95 15.13 14.87
CA LYS A 126 -13.00 14.41 16.15
C LYS A 126 -13.53 15.38 17.20
N LYS A 127 -14.80 15.23 17.63
CA LYS A 127 -15.20 15.67 18.97
C LYS A 127 -14.31 14.88 19.91
N VAL A 128 -13.36 15.55 20.57
CA VAL A 128 -12.49 14.94 21.58
C VAL A 128 -13.37 14.20 22.57
N ARG A 129 -13.49 12.87 22.44
CA ARG A 129 -14.13 12.05 23.45
C ARG A 129 -13.16 12.04 24.63
N LYS A 130 -13.55 12.67 25.74
CA LYS A 130 -12.88 12.49 27.03
C LYS A 130 -12.79 10.99 27.29
N ASN A 131 -11.57 10.50 27.55
CA ASN A 131 -11.20 9.16 28.02
C ASN A 131 -12.39 8.31 28.44
N THR A 132 -12.96 7.56 27.50
CA THR A 132 -13.87 6.46 27.82
C THR A 132 -13.21 5.22 27.23
N MET A 133 -12.89 4.28 28.09
CA MET A 133 -12.22 3.01 27.75
C MET A 133 -12.90 2.36 26.53
N PRO A 134 -12.14 1.76 25.60
CA PRO A 134 -12.74 1.02 24.50
C PRO A 134 -13.60 -0.12 25.04
N PRO A 135 -14.79 -0.40 24.44
CA PRO A 135 -15.60 -1.54 24.83
C PRO A 135 -14.82 -2.85 24.57
N PRO A 136 -15.01 -3.89 25.39
CA PRO A 136 -14.27 -5.13 25.26
C PRO A 136 -14.55 -5.75 23.88
N PHE A 137 -13.47 -6.12 23.18
CA PHE A 137 -13.53 -6.92 21.95
C PHE A 137 -14.33 -8.20 22.20
N GLN A 138 -15.57 -8.26 21.71
CA GLN A 138 -16.29 -9.52 21.55
C GLN A 138 -15.64 -10.27 20.39
N ARG A 139 -14.69 -11.15 20.70
CA ARG A 139 -14.25 -12.18 19.74
C ARG A 139 -15.49 -12.97 19.34
N ARG A 140 -15.86 -12.91 18.06
CA ARG A 140 -16.81 -13.87 17.50
C ARG A 140 -16.20 -15.27 17.65
N ASN A 141 -16.94 -16.11 18.36
CA ASN A 141 -16.61 -17.45 18.84
C ASN A 141 -15.78 -18.29 17.84
N SER A 142 -14.65 -18.82 18.33
CA SER A 142 -14.06 -20.04 17.79
C SER A 142 -14.98 -21.22 18.11
N PHE A 143 -15.20 -22.08 17.13
CA PHE A 143 -15.94 -23.32 17.25
C PHE A 143 -15.20 -24.29 18.18
N ASP A 144 -15.64 -24.41 19.43
CA ASP A 144 -15.26 -25.49 20.34
C ASP A 144 -16.37 -26.56 20.33
N PRO A 145 -16.12 -27.81 19.90
CA PRO A 145 -17.12 -28.86 20.01
C PRO A 145 -17.17 -29.33 21.48
N LEU A 146 -18.18 -28.83 22.21
CA LEU A 146 -18.43 -29.24 23.59
C LEU A 146 -18.65 -30.76 23.65
N SER A 147 -17.82 -31.40 24.45
CA SER A 147 -17.88 -32.82 24.80
C SER A 147 -19.25 -33.18 25.37
N THR A 148 -19.91 -34.14 24.73
CA THR A 148 -21.10 -34.81 25.24
C THR A 148 -20.81 -35.45 26.60
N GLN A 149 -21.73 -35.25 27.53
CA GLN A 149 -21.69 -35.75 28.90
C GLN A 149 -22.03 -37.25 28.91
N ASP A 150 -21.09 -38.10 28.49
CA ASP A 150 -21.26 -39.56 28.55
C ASP A 150 -19.92 -40.28 28.76
N GLN A 151 -19.32 -40.09 29.94
CA GLN A 151 -18.19 -40.91 30.39
C GLN A 151 -18.70 -42.17 31.09
N ILE A 152 -19.21 -43.12 30.29
CA ILE A 152 -19.39 -44.49 30.76
C ILE A 152 -18.01 -45.15 30.84
N LYS A 153 -17.63 -45.50 32.07
CA LYS A 153 -16.47 -46.26 32.52
C LYS A 153 -15.96 -47.28 31.48
N ARG A 154 -14.74 -47.09 30.98
CA ARG A 154 -13.94 -48.18 30.39
C ARG A 154 -12.82 -48.55 31.36
N PRO A 155 -12.76 -49.79 31.87
CA PRO A 155 -11.70 -50.21 32.77
C PRO A 155 -10.37 -50.35 32.00
N ARG A 156 -9.28 -49.83 32.58
CA ARG A 156 -7.90 -50.06 32.13
C ARG A 156 -7.56 -51.54 32.29
N LEU A 157 -7.21 -52.22 31.20
CA LEU A 157 -6.56 -53.53 31.25
C LEU A 157 -5.22 -53.49 30.52
N TYR A 158 -4.21 -53.86 31.32
CA TYR A 158 -2.86 -54.34 31.04
C TYR A 158 -1.81 -53.43 30.35
N SER A 159 -0.75 -53.22 31.13
CA SER A 159 0.56 -52.68 30.77
C SER A 159 1.47 -53.83 30.36
N VAL A 160 2.12 -53.76 29.19
CA VAL A 160 3.32 -54.55 28.88
C VAL A 160 4.24 -53.76 27.94
N GLY A 161 5.46 -53.48 28.42
CA GLY A 161 6.70 -53.59 27.64
C GLY A 161 7.07 -52.45 26.67
N ASN A 162 8.01 -51.61 27.11
CA ASN A 162 8.84 -50.74 26.26
C ASN A 162 9.97 -51.55 25.58
N PRO A 163 10.46 -51.14 24.40
CA PRO A 163 11.89 -50.86 24.33
C PRO A 163 12.24 -49.55 23.61
N GLN A 164 13.35 -48.98 24.08
CA GLN A 164 13.91 -47.68 23.74
C GLN A 164 14.59 -47.69 22.36
N HIS A 165 14.38 -46.65 21.56
CA HIS A 165 15.33 -46.24 20.52
C HIS A 165 15.53 -44.73 20.54
N SER A 166 16.73 -44.35 20.96
CA SER A 166 17.31 -43.02 20.87
C SER A 166 17.66 -42.69 19.41
N HIS A 167 17.09 -41.62 18.86
CA HIS A 167 17.62 -40.98 17.67
C HIS A 167 17.85 -39.49 17.95
N THR A 168 19.13 -39.15 18.13
CA THR A 168 19.70 -37.81 18.06
C THR A 168 19.60 -37.29 16.62
N TYR A 169 19.06 -36.08 16.44
CA TYR A 169 19.09 -35.36 15.17
C TYR A 169 20.51 -34.83 14.90
N ARG A 170 21.06 -35.12 13.71
CA ARG A 170 22.35 -34.60 13.22
C ARG A 170 22.10 -33.72 12.00
N ALA A 171 22.54 -32.47 12.04
CA ALA A 171 22.55 -31.55 10.89
C ALA A 171 23.65 -31.96 9.89
N PRO A 172 23.42 -31.88 8.57
CA PRO A 172 24.45 -32.18 7.57
C PRO A 172 25.36 -30.97 7.34
N ALA A 173 26.67 -31.19 7.40
CA ALA A 173 27.71 -30.24 6.99
C ALA A 173 28.16 -30.54 5.55
N PHE A 174 28.31 -29.50 4.72
CA PHE A 174 28.88 -29.62 3.38
C PHE A 174 30.41 -29.36 3.40
N PRO A 175 31.21 -30.09 2.60
CA PRO A 175 32.66 -30.08 2.67
C PRO A 175 33.31 -28.90 1.95
N SER A 176 34.37 -28.37 2.56
CA SER A 176 35.33 -27.40 2.02
C SER A 176 36.33 -28.06 1.07
N MET A 177 36.63 -27.43 -0.07
CA MET A 177 37.78 -27.73 -0.93
C MET A 177 38.34 -26.41 -1.54
N PRO A 178 39.61 -26.35 -1.94
CA PRO A 178 40.52 -25.24 -1.63
C PRO A 178 40.84 -24.32 -2.83
N PHE A 179 41.28 -23.09 -2.50
CA PHE A 179 41.93 -22.14 -3.41
C PHE A 179 43.30 -22.64 -3.90
N PRO A 180 43.70 -22.23 -5.11
CA PRO A 180 45.09 -21.86 -5.37
C PRO A 180 45.22 -20.43 -5.93
N ASP A 181 46.12 -19.66 -5.30
CA ASP A 181 46.72 -18.41 -5.80
C ASP A 181 47.67 -18.67 -6.98
N MET A 182 47.64 -17.81 -8.01
CA MET A 182 48.85 -17.32 -8.71
C MET A 182 48.56 -16.19 -9.72
N PHE A 183 48.95 -14.97 -9.33
CA PHE A 183 49.80 -13.98 -10.01
C PHE A 183 49.60 -13.54 -11.49
N GLU A 184 49.32 -12.23 -11.62
CA GLU A 184 50.10 -11.17 -12.32
C GLU A 184 50.27 -11.15 -13.86
N ALA A 185 49.70 -10.11 -14.50
CA ALA A 185 50.23 -9.28 -15.60
C ALA A 185 49.12 -8.28 -16.02
N ALA A 186 49.14 -6.99 -15.67
CA ALA A 186 49.93 -5.88 -16.22
C ALA A 186 49.62 -5.52 -17.70
N GLU A 187 49.00 -4.34 -17.85
CA GLU A 187 49.23 -3.30 -18.88
C GLU A 187 48.88 -3.49 -20.37
N LEU A 188 48.57 -2.31 -20.97
CA LEU A 188 48.48 -1.94 -22.40
C LEU A 188 47.13 -2.28 -23.10
N LEU A 189 46.36 -1.36 -23.70
CA LEU A 189 46.68 -0.05 -24.30
C LEU A 189 45.51 0.95 -24.14
N GLN A 190 45.82 2.13 -23.58
CA GLN A 190 45.38 3.40 -24.17
C GLN A 190 46.19 3.68 -25.45
N LYS A 191 45.66 4.59 -26.28
CA LYS A 191 46.28 5.41 -27.34
C LYS A 191 45.74 5.12 -28.74
N GLU A 192 45.40 6.11 -29.56
CA GLU A 192 45.71 7.55 -29.59
C GLU A 192 44.54 8.24 -30.36
N ASP A 193 43.98 9.36 -29.89
CA ASP A 193 44.41 10.75 -30.15
C ASP A 193 44.27 11.17 -31.64
N SER A 194 43.92 12.41 -32.02
CA SER A 194 43.75 13.68 -31.32
C SER A 194 43.22 14.71 -32.36
N LEU A 195 42.84 15.89 -31.84
CA LEU A 195 42.98 17.25 -32.42
C LEU A 195 41.72 18.11 -32.66
N ASN A 196 41.90 19.36 -32.21
CA ASN A 196 41.13 20.60 -32.37
C ASN A 196 40.04 20.78 -31.30
N GLY A 197 40.17 21.59 -30.25
CA GLY A 197 41.01 22.77 -30.04
C GLY A 197 40.34 24.01 -30.64
N PHE A 198 39.56 24.76 -29.85
CA PHE A 198 39.47 26.24 -29.96
C PHE A 198 38.76 26.88 -28.76
N LYS A 199 39.21 28.11 -28.46
CA LYS A 199 39.01 28.95 -27.28
C LYS A 199 37.62 29.59 -27.15
N ALA A 200 37.27 29.95 -25.91
CA ALA A 200 36.30 31.01 -25.60
C ALA A 200 36.89 32.42 -25.85
N PRO A 201 36.02 33.42 -26.07
CA PRO A 201 36.20 34.68 -25.37
C PRO A 201 34.91 35.22 -24.72
N ASN A 202 35.10 35.93 -23.63
CA ASN A 202 34.14 36.81 -22.95
C ASN A 202 33.76 38.00 -23.86
N THR A 203 32.54 38.52 -23.75
CA THR A 203 32.30 39.98 -23.70
C THR A 203 30.97 40.29 -23.00
N GLU A 204 31.01 41.33 -22.19
CA GLU A 204 29.93 42.00 -21.46
C GLU A 204 28.99 42.80 -22.40
N ASP A 205 27.98 43.42 -21.78
CA ASP A 205 27.17 44.58 -22.20
C ASP A 205 25.76 44.34 -22.75
N GLY A 206 24.77 44.99 -22.10
CA GLY A 206 23.45 45.20 -22.69
C GLY A 206 22.30 45.45 -21.73
N GLU A 207 22.35 46.55 -20.98
CA GLU A 207 21.25 47.09 -20.18
C GLU A 207 19.94 47.42 -20.97
N LYS A 208 18.81 47.32 -20.24
CA LYS A 208 17.63 48.23 -20.19
C LYS A 208 16.50 48.22 -21.26
N LEU A 209 15.29 48.36 -20.66
CA LEU A 209 14.07 49.08 -21.10
C LEU A 209 13.15 48.34 -22.11
N LEU A 210 11.80 48.27 -22.01
CA LEU A 210 10.72 49.12 -21.45
C LEU A 210 9.58 48.24 -20.90
N LYS A 211 8.99 48.50 -19.72
CA LYS A 211 7.80 49.34 -19.45
C LYS A 211 6.52 49.00 -20.26
N SER A 212 5.51 48.54 -19.50
CA SER A 212 4.13 49.03 -19.49
C SER A 212 3.33 49.08 -20.80
N LYS A 213 2.38 48.13 -20.94
CA LYS A 213 0.95 48.43 -21.14
C LYS A 213 0.11 47.21 -20.82
#